data_AF-A0A7K0SZC2-F1
#
_entry.id   AF-A0A7K0SZC2-F1
#
_cell.length_a   1.000
_cell.length_b   1.000
_cell.length_c   1.000
_cell.angle_alpha   90.00
_cell.angle_beta   90.00
_cell.angle_gamma   90.00
#
_symmetry.space_group_name_H-M   'P 1'
#
loop_
_entity.id
_entity.type
_entity.pdbx_description
1 polymer ?
#
loop_
_entity_poly.entity_id
_entity_poly.type
_entity_poly.pdbx_seq_one_letter_code
_entity_poly.pdbx_strand_id
1 'polypeptide(L)'
;MTTGDFQPEFEEVTLPGVDEGEILVIRSARRKKSISAYRQGGRIVISIPARLSKADERAIVPEMIAKIRSQEESKTPGESDLIARIDQLLTELAPEITERPVSVTWRAMRERWGSCTSVDRSIRISDRLKLAPDYALD
;
A
#
# COMPACT_ATOMS: atom_id res chain seq x y z
N MET A 1 6.98 40.59 -18.72
CA MET A 1 6.18 40.34 -17.50
C MET A 1 5.42 39.06 -17.77
N THR A 2 5.97 37.93 -17.31
CA THR A 2 5.45 36.59 -17.63
C THR A 2 4.70 36.08 -16.42
N THR A 3 3.39 36.01 -16.56
CA THR A 3 2.41 35.53 -15.59
C THR A 3 2.56 34.02 -15.39
N GLY A 4 2.44 33.57 -14.15
CA GLY A 4 2.04 32.20 -13.83
C GLY A 4 2.95 31.48 -12.85
N ASP A 5 2.89 31.89 -11.58
CA ASP A 5 3.20 31.03 -10.44
C ASP A 5 2.50 29.67 -10.60
N PHE A 6 3.24 28.59 -10.38
CA PHE A 6 2.67 27.27 -10.12
C PHE A 6 3.50 26.58 -9.04
N GLN A 7 3.29 26.99 -7.79
CA GLN A 7 3.58 26.14 -6.65
C GLN A 7 2.31 25.36 -6.34
N PRO A 8 2.25 24.04 -6.57
CA PRO A 8 1.27 23.26 -5.85
C PRO A 8 1.81 23.12 -4.42
N GLU A 9 1.11 23.77 -3.49
CA GLU A 9 1.27 23.59 -2.05
C GLU A 9 1.16 22.09 -1.71
N PHE A 10 2.23 21.53 -1.15
CA PHE A 10 2.28 20.15 -0.65
C PHE A 10 1.58 20.04 0.70
N GLU A 11 0.34 20.49 0.78
CA GLU A 11 -0.51 20.26 1.94
C GLU A 11 -1.77 19.54 1.49
N GLU A 12 -1.74 18.21 1.61
CA GLU A 12 -2.92 17.51 2.10
C GLU A 12 -2.46 16.32 2.93
N VAL A 13 -2.73 16.46 4.23
CA VAL A 13 -2.46 15.48 5.28
C VAL A 13 -3.28 14.22 4.98
N THR A 14 -2.69 13.23 4.32
CA THR A 14 -3.25 11.87 4.30
C THR A 14 -3.00 11.21 5.65
N LEU A 15 -4.05 11.04 6.47
CA LEU A 15 -4.02 10.04 7.55
C LEU A 15 -4.23 8.64 6.97
N PRO A 16 -3.65 7.61 7.59
CA PRO A 16 -3.04 6.50 6.88
C PRO A 16 -4.08 5.48 6.39
N GLY A 17 -3.99 5.11 5.12
CA GLY A 17 -4.40 3.77 4.67
C GLY A 17 -5.61 3.64 3.75
N VAL A 18 -6.00 4.59 2.91
CA VAL A 18 -6.61 4.27 1.59
C VAL A 18 -6.58 5.52 0.73
N ASP A 19 -5.69 5.49 -0.24
CA ASP A 19 -6.06 5.91 -1.57
C ASP A 19 -5.77 4.70 -2.45
N GLU A 20 -6.77 3.83 -2.64
CA GLU A 20 -6.67 2.81 -3.68
C GLU A 20 -6.60 3.52 -5.03
N GLY A 21 -5.38 3.80 -5.46
CA GLY A 21 -5.03 3.74 -6.88
C GLY A 21 -5.10 5.03 -7.67
N GLU A 22 -4.71 6.19 -7.11
CA GLU A 22 -4.32 7.27 -8.01
C GLU A 22 -2.89 7.02 -8.51
N ILE A 23 -2.77 6.79 -9.83
CA ILE A 23 -1.48 6.67 -10.50
C ILE A 23 -1.08 8.06 -10.96
N LEU A 24 0.03 8.58 -10.45
CA LEU A 24 0.58 9.87 -10.85
C LEU A 24 1.75 9.66 -11.81
N VAL A 25 1.59 10.11 -13.06
CA VAL A 25 2.68 10.07 -14.06
C VAL A 25 3.34 11.44 -14.16
N ILE A 26 4.61 11.52 -13.76
CA ILE A 26 5.43 12.74 -13.78
C ILE A 26 6.37 12.69 -14.99
N ARG A 27 6.21 13.64 -15.92
CA ARG A 27 7.14 13.85 -17.04
C ARG A 27 8.29 14.78 -16.62
N SER A 28 9.50 14.25 -16.53
CA SER A 28 10.69 14.99 -16.11
C SER A 28 11.54 15.46 -17.29
N ALA A 29 11.78 16.77 -17.39
CA ALA A 29 12.70 17.33 -18.39
C ALA A 29 14.19 17.04 -18.11
N ARG A 30 14.54 16.75 -16.84
CA ARG A 30 15.92 16.48 -16.40
C ARG A 30 16.37 15.03 -16.71
N ARG A 31 15.44 14.08 -16.65
CA ARG A 31 15.73 12.65 -16.90
C ARG A 31 15.90 12.39 -18.39
N LYS A 32 16.97 11.69 -18.76
CA LYS A 32 17.29 11.39 -20.17
C LYS A 32 16.81 10.01 -20.62
N LYS A 33 16.95 8.98 -19.77
CA LYS A 33 16.63 7.58 -20.10
C LYS A 33 16.00 6.78 -18.96
N SER A 34 16.10 7.24 -17.71
CA SER A 34 15.67 6.47 -16.55
C SER A 34 14.17 6.61 -16.27
N ILE A 35 13.55 5.48 -15.96
CA ILE A 35 12.16 5.37 -15.51
C ILE A 35 12.19 4.81 -14.09
N SER A 36 11.39 5.40 -13.19
CA SER A 36 11.26 4.89 -11.81
C SER A 36 9.80 4.90 -11.40
N ALA A 37 9.39 3.89 -10.64
CA ALA A 37 8.09 3.82 -10.00
C ALA A 37 8.27 3.54 -8.51
N TYR A 38 7.43 4.15 -7.68
CA TYR A 38 7.41 3.95 -6.22
C TYR A 38 6.06 4.40 -5.65
N ARG A 39 5.76 4.02 -4.41
CA ARG A 39 4.58 4.48 -3.68
C ARG A 39 4.91 5.71 -2.84
N GLN A 40 4.07 6.73 -2.88
CA GLN A 40 4.19 7.93 -2.06
C GLN A 40 2.78 8.42 -1.68
N GLY A 41 2.51 8.60 -0.39
CA GLY A 41 1.22 9.09 0.10
C GLY A 41 0.02 8.28 -0.43
N GLY A 42 0.12 6.95 -0.44
CA GLY A 42 -0.92 6.06 -0.98
C GLY A 42 -0.94 5.91 -2.50
N ARG A 43 -0.26 6.77 -3.26
CA ARG A 43 -0.30 6.80 -4.74
C ARG A 43 0.89 6.10 -5.38
N ILE A 44 0.70 5.52 -6.57
CA ILE A 44 1.82 5.01 -7.38
C ILE A 44 2.36 6.16 -8.23
N VAL A 45 3.56 6.63 -7.93
CA VAL A 45 4.24 7.69 -8.67
C VAL A 45 5.18 7.07 -9.70
N ILE A 46 4.99 7.41 -10.97
CA ILE A 46 5.82 6.96 -12.08
C ILE A 46 6.49 8.16 -12.71
N SER A 47 7.82 8.24 -12.62
CA SER A 47 8.61 9.30 -13.23
C SER A 47 9.22 8.85 -14.55
N ILE A 48 8.88 9.52 -15.65
CA ILE A 48 9.34 9.23 -17.02
C ILE A 48 10.08 10.42 -17.64
N PRO A 49 11.00 10.22 -18.60
CA PRO A 49 11.59 11.30 -19.39
C PRO A 49 10.52 12.08 -20.17
N ALA A 50 10.59 13.42 -20.17
CA ALA A 50 9.63 14.26 -20.91
C ALA A 50 9.63 13.98 -22.42
N ARG A 51 10.78 13.54 -22.97
CA ARG A 51 10.97 13.18 -24.38
C ARG A 51 10.43 11.79 -24.73
N LEU A 52 9.96 11.01 -23.76
CA LEU A 52 9.39 9.69 -24.01
C LEU A 52 8.12 9.85 -24.86
N SER A 53 8.01 9.02 -25.90
CA SER A 53 6.86 9.05 -26.80
C SER A 53 5.60 8.61 -26.05
N LYS A 54 4.43 9.06 -26.53
CA LYS A 54 3.14 8.61 -25.96
C LYS A 54 2.89 7.11 -26.19
N ALA A 55 3.49 6.53 -27.23
CA ALA A 55 3.36 5.09 -27.51
C ALA A 55 4.14 4.27 -26.47
N ASP A 56 5.39 4.66 -26.20
CA ASP A 56 6.25 3.97 -25.22
C ASP A 56 5.72 4.15 -23.79
N GLU A 57 5.18 5.33 -23.46
CA GLU A 57 4.51 5.57 -22.18
C GLU A 57 3.36 4.58 -21.95
N ARG A 58 2.48 4.39 -22.95
CA ARG A 58 1.36 3.45 -22.84
C ARG A 58 1.80 1.99 -22.70
N ALA A 59 2.99 1.65 -23.19
CA ALA A 59 3.56 0.31 -23.04
C ALA A 59 4.19 0.11 -21.65
N ILE A 60 4.97 1.09 -21.18
CA ILE A 60 5.81 0.94 -19.98
C ILE A 60 5.04 1.24 -18.69
N VAL A 61 4.09 2.19 -18.69
CA VAL A 61 3.34 2.56 -17.47
C VAL A 61 2.63 1.34 -16.85
N PRO A 62 1.88 0.51 -17.61
CA PRO A 62 1.26 -0.70 -17.06
C PRO A 62 2.27 -1.71 -16.48
N GLU A 63 3.41 -1.90 -17.13
CA GLU A 63 4.48 -2.79 -16.66
C GLU A 63 5.02 -2.32 -15.30
N MET A 64 5.27 -1.02 -15.16
CA MET A 64 5.76 -0.44 -13.91
C MET A 64 4.75 -0.55 -12.78
N ILE A 65 3.45 -0.40 -13.07
CA ILE A 65 2.36 -0.60 -12.08
C ILE A 65 2.34 -2.06 -11.64
N ALA A 66 2.36 -2.99 -12.59
CA ALA A 66 2.36 -4.43 -12.31
C ALA A 66 3.57 -4.84 -11.46
N LYS A 67 4.74 -4.27 -11.75
CA LYS A 67 5.96 -4.51 -10.97
C LYS A 67 5.81 -4.09 -9.50
N ILE A 68 5.24 -2.90 -9.24
CA ILE A 68 5.00 -2.43 -7.87
C ILE A 68 4.00 -3.36 -7.17
N ARG A 69 2.88 -3.68 -7.82
CA ARG A 69 1.87 -4.58 -7.24
C ARG A 69 2.41 -5.97 -6.93
N SER A 70 3.22 -6.55 -7.82
CA SER A 70 3.84 -7.85 -7.60
C SER A 70 4.83 -7.83 -6.43
N GLN A 71 5.62 -6.75 -6.30
CA GLN A 71 6.50 -6.57 -5.14
C GLN A 71 5.71 -6.43 -3.84
N GLU A 72 4.57 -5.74 -3.88
CA GLU A 72 3.66 -5.57 -2.74
C GLU A 72 2.99 -6.88 -2.32
N GLU A 73 2.50 -7.66 -3.29
CA GLU A 73 1.95 -9.00 -3.05
C GLU A 73 2.99 -9.91 -2.40
N SER A 74 4.25 -9.87 -2.86
CA SER A 74 5.33 -10.68 -2.28
C SER A 74 5.68 -10.31 -0.84
N LYS A 75 5.37 -9.09 -0.41
CA LYS A 75 5.58 -8.60 0.96
C LYS A 75 4.35 -8.72 1.85
N THR A 76 3.19 -9.01 1.26
CA THR A 76 1.95 -9.12 2.01
C THR A 76 1.97 -10.40 2.83
N PRO A 77 1.82 -10.32 4.17
CA PRO A 77 1.77 -11.50 5.03
C PRO A 77 0.66 -12.46 4.59
N GLY A 78 1.00 -13.75 4.47
CA GLY A 78 0.02 -14.81 4.27
C GLY A 78 -0.82 -15.04 5.53
N GLU A 79 -1.85 -15.89 5.42
CA GLU A 79 -2.69 -16.26 6.57
C GLU A 79 -1.87 -16.90 7.71
N SER A 80 -0.91 -17.77 7.38
CA SER A 80 0.00 -18.38 8.35
C SER A 80 0.84 -17.35 9.09
N ASP A 81 1.33 -16.33 8.37
CA ASP A 81 2.18 -15.29 8.93
C ASP A 81 1.38 -14.41 9.89
N LEU A 82 0.13 -14.09 9.53
CA LEU A 82 -0.79 -13.35 10.40
C LEU A 82 -1.13 -14.12 11.67
N ILE A 83 -1.42 -15.42 11.56
CA ILE A 83 -1.67 -16.27 12.73
C ILE A 83 -0.45 -16.30 13.64
N ALA A 84 0.75 -16.50 13.08
CA ALA A 84 1.98 -16.51 13.85
C ALA A 84 2.24 -15.17 14.53
N ARG A 85 1.97 -14.04 13.85
CA ARG A 85 2.11 -12.72 14.44
C ARG A 85 1.14 -12.50 15.60
N ILE A 86 -0.13 -12.87 15.44
CA ILE A 86 -1.14 -12.76 16.50
C ILE A 86 -0.78 -13.62 17.71
N ASP A 87 -0.26 -14.83 17.48
CA ASP A 87 0.21 -15.72 18.56
C ASP A 87 1.36 -15.09 19.36
N GLN A 88 2.34 -14.49 18.67
CA GLN A 88 3.42 -13.74 19.32
C GLN A 88 2.87 -12.58 20.16
N LEU A 89 2.02 -11.73 19.56
CA LEU A 89 1.45 -10.57 20.26
C LEU A 89 0.63 -10.97 21.49
N LEU A 90 -0.18 -12.03 21.40
CA LEU A 90 -0.92 -12.55 22.55
C LEU A 90 0.03 -13.04 23.64
N THR A 91 1.10 -13.74 23.27
CA THR A 91 2.10 -14.24 24.22
C THR A 91 2.83 -13.10 24.92
N GLU A 92 3.15 -12.02 24.20
CA GLU A 92 3.89 -10.87 24.73
C GLU A 92 3.01 -9.92 25.56
N LEU A 93 1.78 -9.65 25.11
CA LEU A 93 0.94 -8.58 25.64
C LEU A 93 -0.24 -9.07 26.49
N ALA A 94 -0.68 -10.31 26.32
CA ALA A 94 -1.83 -10.88 27.03
C ALA A 94 -1.65 -12.40 27.30
N PRO A 95 -0.58 -12.80 28.02
CA PRO A 95 -0.22 -14.21 28.22
C PRO A 95 -1.29 -15.03 28.96
N GLU A 96 -2.19 -14.40 29.67
CA GLU A 96 -3.35 -15.03 30.29
C GLU A 96 -4.39 -15.54 29.28
N ILE A 97 -4.39 -15.02 28.06
CA ILE A 97 -5.28 -15.46 26.98
C ILE A 97 -4.64 -16.67 26.29
N THR A 98 -5.29 -17.83 26.41
CA THR A 98 -4.78 -19.10 25.84
C THR A 98 -5.42 -19.46 24.51
N GLU A 99 -6.56 -18.85 24.19
CA GLU A 99 -7.26 -19.04 22.94
C GLU A 99 -6.44 -18.50 21.77
N ARG A 100 -6.47 -19.22 20.64
CA ARG A 100 -5.81 -18.83 19.39
C ARG A 100 -6.79 -18.77 18.23
N PRO A 101 -6.59 -17.84 17.27
CA PRO A 101 -7.43 -17.76 16.09
C PRO A 101 -7.31 -19.04 15.25
N VAL A 102 -8.40 -19.42 14.60
CA VAL A 102 -8.44 -20.57 13.68
C VAL A 102 -8.15 -20.12 12.24
N SER A 103 -8.55 -18.91 11.87
CA SER A 103 -8.31 -18.36 10.54
C SER A 103 -8.10 -16.86 10.62
N VAL A 104 -7.17 -16.33 9.82
CA VAL A 104 -6.94 -14.90 9.73
C VAL A 104 -6.81 -14.52 8.26
N THR A 105 -7.73 -13.70 7.77
CA THR A 105 -7.78 -13.35 6.34
C THR A 105 -7.81 -11.86 6.09
N TRP A 106 -7.17 -11.45 4.99
CA TRP A 106 -7.36 -10.12 4.43
C TRP A 106 -8.74 -10.00 3.78
N ARG A 107 -9.42 -8.87 4.01
CA ARG A 107 -10.72 -8.56 3.41
C ARG A 107 -10.80 -7.10 3.00
N ALA A 108 -11.47 -6.84 1.89
CA ALA A 108 -11.87 -5.50 1.51
C ALA A 108 -12.82 -4.93 2.56
N MET A 109 -12.37 -3.91 3.30
CA MET A 109 -13.16 -3.21 4.31
C MET A 109 -12.96 -1.71 4.19
N ARG A 110 -14.05 -0.97 4.07
CA ARG A 110 -14.01 0.49 3.90
C ARG A 110 -14.18 1.26 5.21
N GLU A 111 -15.09 0.81 6.06
CA GLU A 111 -15.51 1.53 7.26
C GLU A 111 -14.78 1.09 8.54
N ARG A 112 -14.00 0.01 8.48
CA ARG A 112 -13.33 -0.59 9.64
C ARG A 112 -12.00 -1.23 9.25
N TRP A 113 -11.14 -1.38 10.24
CA TRP A 113 -9.80 -1.95 10.09
C TRP A 113 -9.75 -3.46 10.35
N GLY A 114 -10.73 -3.98 11.07
CA GLY A 114 -10.85 -5.41 11.30
C GLY A 114 -12.22 -5.82 11.85
N SER A 115 -12.43 -7.12 11.91
CA SER A 115 -13.57 -7.75 12.58
C SER A 115 -13.18 -9.15 13.03
N CYS A 116 -13.89 -9.68 14.02
CA CYS A 116 -13.74 -11.06 14.44
C CYS A 116 -15.09 -11.73 14.65
N THR A 117 -15.10 -13.06 14.65
CA THR A 117 -16.24 -13.86 15.06
C THR A 117 -15.75 -14.86 16.11
N SER A 118 -16.19 -14.68 17.36
CA SER A 118 -15.64 -15.46 18.48
C SER A 118 -16.00 -16.95 18.41
N VAL A 119 -17.20 -17.27 17.89
CA VAL A 119 -17.70 -18.66 17.78
C VAL A 119 -16.80 -19.53 16.91
N ASP A 120 -16.36 -19.02 15.76
CA ASP A 120 -15.52 -19.77 14.81
C ASP A 120 -14.03 -19.37 14.91
N ARG A 121 -13.71 -18.46 15.83
CA ARG A 121 -12.36 -17.93 16.07
C ARG A 121 -11.71 -17.36 14.80
N SER A 122 -12.51 -16.74 13.94
CA SER A 122 -12.02 -16.09 12.73
C SER A 122 -11.75 -14.60 12.95
N ILE A 123 -10.66 -14.12 12.37
CA ILE A 123 -10.28 -12.70 12.33
C ILE A 123 -10.19 -12.27 10.87
N ARG A 124 -10.71 -11.10 10.56
CA ARG A 124 -10.61 -10.47 9.24
C ARG A 124 -9.97 -9.11 9.39
N ILE A 125 -8.91 -8.87 8.65
CA ILE A 125 -8.14 -7.63 8.67
C ILE A 125 -8.38 -6.90 7.36
N SER A 126 -8.51 -5.57 7.41
CA SER A 126 -8.67 -4.75 6.23
C SER A 126 -7.45 -4.87 5.32
N ASP A 127 -7.66 -5.18 4.04
CA ASP A 127 -6.61 -5.26 3.01
C ASP A 127 -5.84 -3.94 2.80
N ARG A 128 -6.46 -2.84 3.21
CA ARG A 128 -5.87 -1.51 3.33
C ARG A 128 -4.59 -1.48 4.18
N LEU A 129 -4.46 -2.39 5.14
CA LEU A 129 -3.30 -2.48 6.02
C LEU A 129 -2.14 -3.29 5.42
N LYS A 130 -2.31 -3.98 4.28
CA LYS A 130 -1.24 -4.78 3.66
C LYS A 130 0.04 -4.00 3.38
N LEU A 131 -0.10 -2.69 3.17
CA LEU A 131 0.99 -1.76 2.87
C LEU A 131 1.25 -0.76 4.00
N ALA A 132 0.59 -0.96 5.14
CA ALA A 132 0.86 -0.15 6.32
C ALA A 132 2.29 -0.43 6.80
N PRO A 133 2.97 0.57 7.37
CA PRO A 133 4.26 0.35 8.00
C PRO A 133 4.11 -0.56 9.23
N ASP A 134 5.15 -1.31 9.55
CA ASP A 134 5.14 -2.34 10.60
C ASP A 134 4.59 -1.83 11.95
N TYR A 135 4.96 -0.60 12.36
CA TYR A 135 4.50 -0.01 13.62
C TYR A 135 2.98 0.22 13.70
N ALA A 136 2.25 0.17 12.58
CA ALA A 136 0.80 0.35 12.52
C ALA A 136 0.04 -0.99 12.43
N LEU A 137 0.75 -2.11 12.37
CA LEU A 137 0.18 -3.46 12.26
C LEU A 137 0.03 -4.17 13.60
N ASP A 138 0.71 -3.69 14.63
CA ASP A 138 0.74 -4.24 16.00
C ASP A 138 0.18 -3.24 17.01
#